data_AF-A0A6F8ZL56-F1
#
_entry.id   AF-A0A6F8ZL56-F1
#
_cell.length_a   1.000
_cell.length_b   1.000
_cell.length_c   1.000
_cell.angle_alpha   90.00
_cell.angle_beta   90.00
_cell.angle_gamma   90.00
#
_symmetry.space_group_name_H-M   'P 1'
#
loop_
_entity.id
_entity.type
_entity.pdbx_description
1 polymer ?
#
loop_
_entity_poly.entity_id
_entity_poly.type
_entity_poly.pdbx_seq_one_letter_code
_entity_poly.pdbx_strand_id
1 'polypeptide(L)'
;MHQQVDKDTSKKGGKKKGGSMQTVSSQFRENLGKLMTNLRSTHPHFVRCLIPNESMTPGLMENFLVIHQLRYKVLNASVIPEGQFMDNKKASEKLLGSIDVNHEDYKFGHTKVFFKAGLLGVLEEMRDEKLASLVGMVQALSRGFLMRREFTKMMERRDAVYSIQYNIRSFMNVKTWPWMKVYFKIKPLLKSAETEKEMANMKENYEKMQTDLAKALAKKKELEEKMVTLLQEKNDLALQNASVSEFGRQLEEKEALVSQLTRGKQAFTQQVEELKRQIVEEVKAKNALAHGVQSARHDGDLLREQFEEEQEAKAELQRGMSKANSEVAQWRTKYETDAIQRTEKL
;
A
#
# COMPACT_ATOMS: atom_id res chain seq x y z
N MET A 1 39.63 37.11 39.31
CA MET A 1 40.34 35.99 38.64
C MET A 1 39.42 35.49 37.54
N HIS A 2 39.69 35.87 36.28
CA HIS A 2 40.30 35.01 35.24
C HIS A 2 39.38 33.82 34.88
N GLN A 3 38.92 33.56 33.66
CA GLN A 3 39.21 33.97 32.27
C GLN A 3 37.90 33.68 31.49
N GLN A 4 37.43 34.54 30.59
CA GLN A 4 37.74 34.51 29.15
C GLN A 4 37.58 33.11 28.51
N VAL A 5 36.41 32.84 27.94
CA VAL A 5 36.23 31.79 26.92
C VAL A 5 36.11 32.52 25.59
N ASP A 6 37.24 32.60 24.90
CA ASP A 6 37.35 33.11 23.54
C ASP A 6 37.21 31.95 22.54
N LYS A 7 36.55 32.26 21.42
CA LYS A 7 36.61 31.61 20.10
C LYS A 7 35.99 30.22 19.92
N ASP A 8 34.96 30.13 19.09
CA ASP A 8 35.20 30.03 17.64
C ASP A 8 33.91 30.24 16.83
N THR A 9 33.72 31.47 16.35
CA THR A 9 32.79 31.77 15.26
C THR A 9 33.37 31.26 13.96
N SER A 10 33.25 29.95 13.73
CA SER A 10 33.42 29.35 12.41
C SER A 10 32.33 29.91 11.47
N LYS A 11 32.69 30.98 10.77
CA LYS A 11 32.07 31.39 9.51
C LYS A 11 32.04 30.19 8.55
N LYS A 12 30.92 29.48 8.46
CA LYS A 12 30.60 28.69 7.26
C LYS A 12 30.04 29.62 6.19
N GLY A 13 30.95 30.40 5.61
CA GLY A 13 30.78 30.98 4.29
C GLY A 13 30.80 29.84 3.27
N GLY A 14 29.62 29.35 2.92
CA GLY A 14 29.43 28.38 1.86
C GLY A 14 28.06 28.58 1.26
N LYS A 15 28.00 29.33 0.14
CA LYS A 15 26.87 29.25 -0.79
C LYS A 15 26.59 27.76 -1.03
N LYS A 16 25.50 27.22 -0.47
CA LYS A 16 24.98 25.89 -0.83
C LYS A 16 24.50 25.95 -2.28
N LYS A 17 25.43 25.77 -3.22
CA LYS A 17 25.15 25.36 -4.59
C LYS A 17 24.65 23.92 -4.53
N GLY A 18 23.46 23.70 -5.05
CA GLY A 18 22.96 22.39 -5.52
C GLY A 18 22.74 21.36 -4.41
N GLY A 19 21.65 20.60 -4.53
CA GLY A 19 21.46 19.43 -3.67
C GLY A 19 22.72 18.57 -3.68
N SER A 20 23.22 18.23 -2.49
CA SER A 20 24.14 17.11 -2.33
C SER A 20 23.51 15.95 -3.09
N MET A 21 24.18 15.44 -4.12
CA MET A 21 23.68 14.32 -4.91
C MET A 21 23.77 13.06 -4.02
N GLN A 22 22.84 12.96 -3.08
CA GLN A 22 22.66 11.79 -2.23
C GLN A 22 22.11 10.67 -3.12
N THR A 23 22.78 9.53 -3.08
CA THR A 23 22.27 8.33 -3.73
C THR A 23 20.96 7.93 -3.05
N VAL A 24 20.05 7.32 -3.81
CA VAL A 24 18.73 6.85 -3.30
C VAL A 24 18.92 5.95 -2.07
N SER A 25 19.98 5.13 -2.06
CA SER A 25 20.34 4.27 -0.93
C SER A 25 20.77 5.05 0.31
N SER A 26 21.50 6.18 0.16
CA SER A 26 21.86 7.03 1.29
C SER A 26 20.65 7.72 1.90
N GLN A 27 19.72 8.18 1.06
CA GLN A 27 18.48 8.80 1.52
C GLN A 27 17.59 7.79 2.26
N PHE A 28 17.50 6.56 1.74
CA PHE A 28 16.72 5.49 2.37
C PHE A 28 17.29 5.08 3.72
N ARG A 29 18.61 4.98 3.83
CA ARG A 29 19.29 4.64 5.10
C ARG A 29 19.07 5.70 6.18
N GLU A 30 19.11 6.98 5.81
CA GLU A 30 18.84 8.09 6.73
C GLU A 30 17.39 8.09 7.21
N ASN A 31 16.44 7.88 6.29
CA ASN A 31 15.02 7.79 6.62
C ASN A 31 14.71 6.58 7.51
N LEU A 32 15.33 5.42 7.23
CA LEU A 32 15.18 4.21 8.04
C LEU A 32 15.73 4.40 9.47
N GLY A 33 16.87 5.09 9.61
CA GLY A 33 17.44 5.41 10.93
C GLY A 33 16.50 6.26 11.79
N LYS A 34 15.90 7.31 11.19
CA LYS A 34 14.90 8.15 11.86
C LYS A 34 13.65 7.36 12.25
N LEU A 35 13.15 6.51 11.34
CA LEU A 35 12.00 5.64 11.61
C LEU A 35 12.25 4.67 12.77
N MET A 36 13.40 3.99 12.77
CA MET A 36 13.76 3.04 13.82
C MET A 36 13.93 3.70 15.19
N THR A 37 14.35 4.96 15.24
CA THR A 37 14.50 5.72 16.49
C THR A 37 13.13 6.07 17.06
N ASN A 38 12.20 6.51 16.21
CA ASN A 38 10.81 6.79 16.61
C ASN A 38 10.08 5.51 17.08
N LEU A 39 10.22 4.39 16.35
CA LEU A 39 9.61 3.12 16.74
C LEU A 39 10.15 2.55 18.06
N ARG A 40 11.40 2.84 18.42
CA ARG A 40 11.99 2.44 19.72
C ARG A 40 11.55 3.32 20.88
N SER A 41 11.09 4.55 20.60
CA SER A 41 10.60 5.49 21.61
C SER A 41 9.15 5.25 22.03
N THR A 42 8.41 4.40 21.33
CA THR A 42 7.01 4.06 21.62
C THR A 42 6.88 2.64 22.17
N HIS A 43 5.77 2.34 22.85
CA HIS A 43 5.45 0.99 23.31
C HIS A 43 4.78 0.21 22.17
N PRO A 44 5.42 -0.83 21.61
CA PRO A 44 4.93 -1.48 20.40
C PRO A 44 3.78 -2.44 20.72
N HIS A 45 2.69 -2.32 19.96
CA HIS A 45 1.65 -3.35 19.85
C HIS A 45 1.85 -4.11 18.55
N PHE A 46 1.95 -5.42 18.62
CA PHE A 46 2.27 -6.26 17.44
C PHE A 46 1.02 -6.94 16.90
N VAL A 47 0.82 -6.80 15.58
CA VAL A 47 -0.13 -7.61 14.81
C VAL A 47 0.68 -8.48 13.86
N ARG A 48 0.64 -9.81 14.07
CA ARG A 48 1.33 -10.78 13.22
C ARG A 48 0.35 -11.26 12.14
N CYS A 49 0.55 -10.81 10.90
CA CYS A 49 -0.26 -11.24 9.77
C CYS A 49 0.12 -12.69 9.39
N LEU A 50 -0.87 -13.58 9.34
CA LEU A 50 -0.73 -14.93 8.83
C LEU A 50 -1.23 -14.96 7.39
N ILE A 51 -0.47 -15.61 6.50
CA ILE A 51 -0.93 -15.85 5.13
C ILE A 51 -1.93 -17.01 5.18
N PRO A 52 -3.21 -16.78 4.80
CA PRO A 52 -4.24 -17.81 4.90
C PRO A 52 -4.19 -18.83 3.75
N ASN A 53 -3.71 -18.46 2.56
CA ASN A 53 -3.56 -19.34 1.39
C ASN A 53 -2.58 -18.72 0.38
N GLU A 54 -2.00 -19.52 -0.51
CA GLU A 54 -1.12 -19.04 -1.60
C GLU A 54 -1.92 -18.59 -2.84
N SER A 55 -3.16 -19.03 -3.00
CA SER A 55 -4.04 -18.73 -4.14
C SER A 55 -4.69 -17.34 -4.10
N MET A 56 -4.36 -16.53 -3.09
CA MET A 56 -4.91 -15.19 -2.81
C MET A 56 -6.45 -15.13 -2.84
N THR A 57 -7.11 -16.24 -2.49
CA THR A 57 -8.57 -16.36 -2.57
C THR A 57 -9.20 -15.97 -1.22
N PRO A 58 -10.11 -14.99 -1.17
CA PRO A 58 -10.77 -14.60 0.07
C PRO A 58 -11.67 -15.72 0.61
N GLY A 59 -11.63 -15.97 1.93
CA GLY A 59 -12.45 -16.99 2.61
C GLY A 59 -11.86 -18.40 2.63
N LEU A 60 -10.82 -18.68 1.85
CA LEU A 60 -10.09 -19.94 1.89
C LEU A 60 -8.97 -19.87 2.95
N MET A 61 -8.96 -20.79 3.92
CA MET A 61 -7.87 -20.89 4.89
C MET A 61 -7.23 -22.27 4.80
N GLU A 62 -5.99 -22.30 4.32
CA GLU A 62 -5.15 -23.47 4.30
C GLU A 62 -4.57 -23.68 5.70
N ASN A 63 -5.25 -24.51 6.48
CA ASN A 63 -4.76 -24.95 7.79
C ASN A 63 -3.32 -25.48 7.72
N PHE A 64 -2.93 -26.07 6.57
CA PHE A 64 -1.57 -26.52 6.38
C PHE A 64 -0.54 -25.38 6.41
N LEU A 65 -0.79 -24.30 5.67
CA LEU A 65 0.10 -23.14 5.56
C LEU A 65 0.18 -22.33 6.87
N VAL A 66 -0.94 -22.19 7.57
CA VAL A 66 -1.02 -21.47 8.85
C VAL A 66 -0.29 -22.23 9.96
N ILE A 67 -0.53 -23.55 10.05
CA ILE A 67 0.14 -24.37 11.05
C ILE A 67 1.63 -24.49 10.67
N HIS A 68 2.03 -24.56 9.38
CA HIS A 68 3.43 -24.53 8.94
C HIS A 68 4.23 -23.34 9.49
N GLN A 69 3.60 -22.16 9.53
CA GLN A 69 4.20 -20.95 10.12
C GLN A 69 4.38 -21.02 11.65
N LEU A 70 3.73 -21.99 12.32
CA LEU A 70 3.76 -22.24 13.76
C LEU A 70 4.40 -23.61 14.13
N ARG A 71 4.75 -24.46 13.16
CA ARG A 71 4.78 -25.95 13.26
C ARG A 71 5.97 -26.59 13.94
N TYR A 72 7.20 -26.15 13.65
CA TYR A 72 8.38 -26.94 14.02
C TYR A 72 8.80 -26.79 15.49
N LYS A 73 8.19 -25.87 16.26
CA LYS A 73 8.44 -25.73 17.70
C LYS A 73 8.06 -26.97 18.51
N VAL A 74 7.14 -27.80 18.01
CA VAL A 74 6.68 -29.02 18.70
C VAL A 74 7.72 -30.14 18.70
N LEU A 75 8.67 -30.12 17.75
CA LEU A 75 9.72 -31.12 17.65
C LEU A 75 10.66 -31.07 18.86
N ASN A 76 10.96 -29.86 19.33
CA ASN A 76 11.73 -29.67 20.56
C ASN A 76 11.39 -28.34 21.23
N ALA A 77 10.38 -28.36 22.11
CA ALA A 77 9.90 -27.18 22.83
C ALA A 77 10.92 -26.64 23.86
N SER A 78 11.89 -27.45 24.29
CA SER A 78 12.88 -27.08 25.32
C SER A 78 13.97 -26.11 24.84
N VAL A 79 14.14 -25.99 23.51
CA VAL A 79 15.26 -25.27 22.88
C VAL A 79 14.98 -23.78 22.73
N ILE A 80 13.71 -23.37 22.78
CA ILE A 80 13.29 -21.99 22.66
C ILE A 80 12.61 -21.59 23.98
N PRO A 81 13.27 -20.77 24.83
CA PRO A 81 12.68 -20.33 26.10
C PRO A 81 11.39 -19.55 25.85
N GLU A 82 10.31 -19.91 26.55
CA GLU A 82 9.04 -19.19 26.47
C GLU A 82 9.20 -17.76 27.03
N GLY A 83 8.78 -16.75 26.27
CA GLY A 83 8.78 -15.35 26.69
C GLY A 83 10.06 -14.56 26.43
N GLN A 84 11.16 -15.18 25.98
CA GLN A 84 12.38 -14.45 25.60
C GLN A 84 12.42 -14.16 24.10
N PHE A 85 12.64 -12.90 23.72
CA PHE A 85 12.79 -12.51 22.33
C PHE A 85 14.09 -13.09 21.74
N MET A 86 13.96 -13.89 20.68
CA MET A 86 15.07 -14.45 19.92
C MET A 86 14.87 -14.16 18.45
N ASP A 87 15.96 -13.79 17.76
CA ASP A 87 15.95 -13.59 16.31
C ASP A 87 15.49 -14.87 15.59
N ASN A 88 14.58 -14.74 14.61
CA ASN A 88 13.93 -15.87 13.93
C ASN A 88 14.94 -16.79 13.23
N LYS A 89 16.03 -16.21 12.69
CA LYS A 89 17.10 -16.99 12.07
C LYS A 89 17.84 -17.83 13.12
N LYS A 90 18.25 -17.22 14.23
CA LYS A 90 18.91 -17.91 15.35
C LYS A 90 18.01 -18.96 16.01
N ALA A 91 16.70 -18.69 16.10
CA ALA A 91 15.73 -19.64 16.61
C ALA A 91 15.59 -20.86 15.69
N SER A 92 15.59 -20.65 14.38
CA SER A 92 15.55 -21.73 13.38
C SER A 92 16.85 -22.54 13.35
N GLU A 93 18.00 -21.88 13.50
CA GLU A 93 19.32 -22.51 13.64
C GLU A 93 19.42 -23.40 14.88
N LYS A 94 18.99 -22.89 16.04
CA LYS A 94 18.96 -23.66 17.28
C LYS A 94 17.99 -24.83 17.20
N LEU A 95 16.81 -24.62 16.63
CA LEU A 95 15.79 -25.66 16.49
C LEU A 95 16.28 -26.80 15.58
N LEU A 96 16.76 -26.48 14.38
CA LEU A 96 17.29 -27.49 13.45
C LEU A 96 18.58 -28.14 13.96
N GLY A 97 19.45 -27.39 14.65
CA GLY A 97 20.65 -27.96 15.27
C GLY A 97 20.37 -28.83 16.52
N SER A 98 19.18 -28.73 17.10
CA SER A 98 18.74 -29.59 18.21
C SER A 98 18.05 -30.89 17.76
N ILE A 99 17.72 -30.97 16.48
CA ILE A 99 17.13 -32.16 15.86
C ILE A 99 18.27 -32.91 15.19
N ASP A 100 18.25 -34.24 15.28
CA ASP A 100 19.26 -35.10 14.66
C ASP A 100 19.05 -35.16 13.14
N VAL A 101 19.43 -34.09 12.44
CA VAL A 101 19.39 -33.96 10.99
C VAL A 101 20.78 -33.63 10.43
N ASN A 102 21.07 -34.19 9.26
CA ASN A 102 22.34 -33.93 8.58
C ASN A 102 22.43 -32.45 8.15
N HIS A 103 23.48 -31.77 8.59
CA HIS A 103 23.68 -30.33 8.38
C HIS A 103 24.04 -29.96 6.94
N GLU A 104 24.38 -30.96 6.11
CA GLU A 104 24.61 -30.76 4.68
C GLU A 104 23.34 -30.68 3.85
N ASP A 105 22.21 -31.13 4.41
CA ASP A 105 20.95 -31.29 3.69
C ASP A 105 20.03 -30.06 3.81
N TYR A 106 20.46 -29.03 4.55
CA TYR A 106 19.80 -27.74 4.59
C TYR A 106 20.76 -26.55 4.59
N LYS A 107 20.28 -25.39 4.13
CA LYS A 107 21.02 -24.12 4.13
C LYS A 107 20.12 -22.95 4.52
N PHE A 108 20.63 -22.06 5.36
CA PHE A 108 19.92 -20.84 5.75
C PHE A 108 20.17 -19.70 4.76
N GLY A 109 19.11 -19.20 4.11
CA GLY A 109 19.09 -17.92 3.41
C GLY A 109 18.76 -16.75 4.34
N HIS A 110 18.62 -15.54 3.77
CA HIS A 110 18.23 -14.36 4.54
C HIS A 110 16.77 -14.39 5.01
N THR A 111 15.89 -15.04 4.24
CA THR A 111 14.44 -15.06 4.50
C THR A 111 13.86 -16.47 4.50
N LYS A 112 14.54 -17.44 3.87
CA LYS A 112 14.05 -18.81 3.69
C LYS A 112 15.14 -19.82 4.08
N VAL A 113 14.72 -20.99 4.52
CA VAL A 113 15.60 -22.18 4.70
C VAL A 113 15.40 -23.08 3.50
N PHE A 114 16.49 -23.50 2.88
CA PHE A 114 16.49 -24.41 1.74
C PHE A 114 16.80 -25.82 2.21
N PHE A 115 16.01 -26.79 1.78
CA PHE A 115 16.17 -28.21 2.10
C PHE A 115 16.47 -28.99 0.81
N LYS A 116 17.36 -29.98 0.88
CA LYS A 116 17.48 -31.00 -0.17
C LYS A 116 16.23 -31.88 -0.18
N ALA A 117 15.97 -32.51 -1.33
CA ALA A 117 14.86 -33.44 -1.47
C ALA A 117 14.93 -34.56 -0.39
N GLY A 118 13.79 -34.90 0.20
CA GLY A 118 13.68 -35.93 1.25
C GLY A 118 13.74 -35.40 2.69
N LEU A 119 14.58 -34.40 2.98
CA LEU A 119 14.76 -33.92 4.36
C LEU A 119 13.48 -33.32 4.97
N LEU A 120 12.68 -32.61 4.17
CA LEU A 120 11.41 -32.06 4.64
C LEU A 120 10.43 -33.18 5.05
N GLY A 121 10.37 -34.28 4.29
CA GLY A 121 9.51 -35.43 4.62
C GLY A 121 9.88 -36.06 5.96
N VAL A 122 11.19 -36.22 6.22
CA VAL A 122 11.70 -36.74 7.50
C VAL A 122 11.32 -35.81 8.67
N LEU A 123 11.43 -34.49 8.49
CA LEU A 123 11.00 -33.51 9.49
C LEU A 123 9.48 -33.57 9.76
N GLU A 124 8.67 -33.84 8.74
CA GLU A 124 7.23 -34.01 8.90
C GLU A 124 6.86 -35.32 9.61
N GLU A 125 7.56 -36.42 9.30
CA GLU A 125 7.35 -37.72 9.95
C GLU A 125 7.69 -37.66 11.44
N MET A 126 8.86 -37.11 11.79
CA MET A 126 9.25 -36.91 13.20
C MET A 126 8.26 -36.02 13.96
N ARG A 127 7.64 -35.06 13.27
CA ARG A 127 6.62 -34.17 13.85
C ARG A 127 5.33 -34.94 14.12
N ASP A 128 4.88 -35.71 13.14
CA ASP A 128 3.60 -36.41 13.21
C ASP A 128 3.66 -37.53 14.27
N GLU A 129 4.80 -38.18 14.46
CA GLU A 129 5.04 -39.09 15.59
C GLU A 129 4.91 -38.39 16.96
N LYS A 130 5.53 -37.21 17.12
CA LYS A 130 5.40 -36.42 18.36
C LYS A 130 3.98 -35.94 18.60
N LEU A 131 3.29 -35.48 17.55
CA LEU A 131 1.90 -35.07 17.64
C LEU A 131 0.99 -36.25 18.01
N ALA A 132 1.19 -37.43 17.42
CA ALA A 132 0.44 -38.63 17.76
C ALA A 132 0.60 -39.01 19.24
N SER A 133 1.83 -38.93 19.77
CA SER A 133 2.11 -39.17 21.19
C SER A 133 1.37 -38.16 22.09
N LEU A 134 1.47 -36.86 21.80
CA LEU A 134 0.82 -35.80 22.59
C LEU A 134 -0.71 -35.91 22.56
N VAL A 135 -1.28 -36.15 21.38
CA VAL A 135 -2.73 -36.36 21.22
C VAL A 135 -3.17 -37.60 22.00
N GLY A 136 -2.38 -38.68 21.97
CA GLY A 136 -2.62 -39.88 22.76
C GLY A 136 -2.69 -39.59 24.26
N MET A 137 -1.78 -38.78 24.80
CA MET A 137 -1.78 -38.38 26.21
C MET A 137 -3.02 -37.57 26.58
N VAL A 138 -3.39 -36.56 25.77
CA VAL A 138 -4.58 -35.74 26.00
C VAL A 138 -5.84 -36.61 25.98
N GLN A 139 -5.98 -37.47 24.98
CA GLN A 139 -7.11 -38.38 24.88
C GLN A 139 -7.19 -39.34 26.06
N ALA A 140 -6.06 -39.89 26.52
CA ALA A 140 -6.01 -40.76 27.68
C ALA A 140 -6.46 -40.04 28.96
N LEU A 141 -6.01 -38.80 29.17
CA LEU A 141 -6.44 -37.96 30.30
C LEU A 141 -7.94 -37.65 30.24
N SER A 142 -8.47 -37.24 29.08
CA SER A 142 -9.90 -36.94 28.93
C SER A 142 -10.77 -38.18 29.13
N ARG A 143 -10.41 -39.33 28.54
CA ARG A 143 -11.12 -40.60 28.74
C ARG A 143 -11.04 -41.04 30.20
N GLY A 144 -9.88 -40.91 30.83
CA GLY A 144 -9.67 -41.23 32.24
C GLY A 144 -10.52 -40.37 33.18
N PHE A 145 -10.59 -39.06 32.93
CA PHE A 145 -11.44 -38.14 33.69
C PHE A 145 -12.92 -38.52 33.58
N LEU A 146 -13.41 -38.78 32.37
CA LEU A 146 -14.80 -39.14 32.12
C LEU A 146 -15.16 -40.48 32.78
N MET A 147 -14.29 -41.49 32.66
CA MET A 147 -14.54 -42.81 33.26
C MET A 147 -14.47 -42.81 34.78
N ARG A 148 -13.59 -42.02 35.40
CA ARG A 148 -13.59 -41.88 36.87
C ARG A 148 -14.89 -41.26 37.38
N ARG A 149 -15.40 -40.22 36.69
CA ARG A 149 -16.67 -39.59 37.05
C ARG A 149 -17.85 -40.56 36.92
N GLU A 150 -17.86 -41.37 35.87
CA GLU A 150 -18.92 -42.37 35.68
C GLU A 150 -18.78 -43.55 36.65
N PHE A 151 -17.56 -43.97 36.97
CA PHE A 151 -17.29 -45.02 37.96
C PHE A 151 -17.79 -44.64 39.35
N THR A 152 -17.61 -43.40 39.79
CA THR A 152 -18.18 -42.92 41.06
C THR A 152 -19.70 -43.10 41.10
N LYS A 153 -20.42 -42.73 40.02
CA LYS A 153 -21.87 -42.95 39.95
C LYS A 153 -22.24 -44.43 39.95
N MET A 154 -21.44 -45.29 39.32
CA MET A 154 -21.68 -46.74 39.36
C MET A 154 -21.49 -47.31 40.77
N MET A 155 -20.47 -46.85 41.50
CA MET A 155 -20.22 -47.22 42.90
C MET A 155 -21.36 -46.78 43.81
N GLU A 156 -21.81 -45.53 43.69
CA GLU A 156 -22.96 -45.00 44.42
C GLU A 156 -24.23 -45.84 44.15
N ARG A 157 -24.48 -46.22 42.89
CA ARG A 157 -25.60 -47.11 42.53
C ARG A 157 -25.46 -48.48 43.19
N ARG A 158 -24.26 -49.07 43.18
CA ARG A 158 -24.00 -50.39 43.79
C ARG A 158 -24.28 -50.36 45.29
N ASP A 159 -23.75 -49.36 45.99
CA ASP A 159 -23.92 -49.24 47.44
C ASP A 159 -25.38 -48.93 47.80
N ALA A 160 -26.06 -48.08 47.01
CA ALA A 160 -27.49 -47.81 47.16
C ALA A 160 -28.35 -49.09 47.00
N VAL A 161 -28.01 -49.98 46.06
CA VAL A 161 -28.72 -51.26 45.89
C VAL A 161 -28.62 -52.12 47.16
N TYR A 162 -27.44 -52.21 47.78
CA TYR A 162 -27.29 -52.95 49.03
C TYR A 162 -28.13 -52.35 50.17
N SER A 163 -28.10 -51.02 50.34
CA SER A 163 -28.92 -50.33 51.33
C SER A 163 -30.42 -50.53 51.08
N ILE A 164 -30.88 -50.42 49.83
CA ILE A 164 -32.29 -50.65 49.46
C ILE A 164 -32.71 -52.08 49.77
N GLN A 165 -31.94 -53.08 49.35
CA GLN A 165 -32.27 -54.48 49.59
C GLN A 165 -32.32 -54.81 51.09
N TYR A 166 -31.34 -54.32 51.86
CA TYR A 166 -31.32 -54.49 53.31
C TYR A 166 -32.54 -53.82 53.96
N ASN A 167 -32.82 -52.57 53.60
CA ASN A 167 -33.94 -51.81 54.15
C ASN A 167 -35.29 -52.45 53.81
N ILE A 168 -35.48 -52.98 52.60
CA ILE A 168 -36.70 -53.71 52.22
C ILE A 168 -36.88 -54.93 53.12
N ARG A 169 -35.85 -55.76 53.32
CA ARG A 169 -35.93 -56.94 54.19
C ARG A 169 -36.23 -56.55 55.64
N SER A 170 -35.52 -55.56 56.17
CA SER A 170 -35.75 -55.04 57.53
C SER A 170 -37.17 -54.47 57.69
N PHE A 171 -37.64 -53.69 56.72
CA PHE A 171 -38.98 -53.12 56.73
C PHE A 171 -40.06 -54.21 56.69
N MET A 172 -39.88 -55.26 55.89
CA MET A 172 -40.82 -56.39 55.84
C MET A 172 -40.99 -57.07 57.20
N ASN A 173 -39.93 -57.11 58.03
CA ASN A 173 -39.98 -57.65 59.40
C ASN A 173 -40.67 -56.70 60.38
N VAL A 174 -40.49 -55.38 60.22
CA VAL A 174 -40.97 -54.37 61.19
C VAL A 174 -42.38 -53.84 60.85
N LYS A 175 -42.83 -53.93 59.59
CA LYS A 175 -44.10 -53.32 59.14
C LYS A 175 -45.34 -53.82 59.89
N THR A 176 -45.32 -55.05 60.41
CA THR A 176 -46.43 -55.63 61.17
C THR A 176 -46.35 -55.36 62.68
N TRP A 177 -45.20 -54.85 63.17
CA TRP A 177 -44.93 -54.64 64.58
C TRP A 177 -45.84 -53.54 65.18
N PRO A 178 -46.47 -53.76 66.35
CA PRO A 178 -47.45 -52.83 66.92
C PRO A 178 -46.94 -51.39 67.10
N TRP A 179 -45.70 -51.22 67.58
CA TRP A 179 -45.08 -49.90 67.76
C TRP A 179 -44.89 -49.15 66.44
N MET A 180 -44.53 -49.84 65.35
CA MET A 180 -44.38 -49.22 64.02
C MET A 180 -45.73 -48.73 63.47
N LYS A 181 -46.80 -49.49 63.71
CA LYS A 181 -48.18 -49.09 63.33
C LYS A 181 -48.64 -47.84 64.08
N VAL A 182 -48.30 -47.73 65.36
CA VAL A 182 -48.57 -46.52 66.17
C VAL A 182 -47.80 -45.33 65.62
N TYR A 183 -46.49 -45.49 65.34
CA TYR A 183 -45.67 -44.44 64.75
C TYR A 183 -46.25 -43.91 63.42
N PHE A 184 -46.68 -44.77 62.50
CA PHE A 184 -47.28 -44.33 61.23
C PHE A 184 -48.63 -43.63 61.39
N LYS A 185 -49.40 -43.91 62.45
CA LYS A 185 -50.64 -43.17 62.75
C LYS A 185 -50.37 -41.80 63.35
N ILE A 186 -49.31 -41.67 64.15
CA ILE A 186 -48.95 -40.41 64.83
C ILE A 186 -48.12 -39.49 63.92
N LYS A 187 -47.23 -40.03 63.08
CA LYS A 187 -46.30 -39.25 62.26
C LYS A 187 -47.00 -38.20 61.36
N PRO A 188 -48.10 -38.49 60.62
CA PRO A 188 -48.81 -37.48 59.84
C PRO A 188 -49.46 -36.37 60.67
N LEU A 189 -49.67 -36.59 61.97
CA LEU A 189 -50.20 -35.60 62.91
C LEU A 189 -49.08 -34.67 63.44
N LEU A 190 -47.81 -35.04 63.23
CA LEU A 190 -46.61 -34.24 63.56
C LEU A 190 -46.13 -33.36 62.38
N LYS A 191 -47.00 -33.13 61.38
CA LYS A 191 -46.73 -32.38 60.13
C LYS A 191 -46.03 -31.03 60.31
N SER A 192 -46.14 -30.39 61.48
CA SER A 192 -45.50 -29.11 61.77
C SER A 192 -43.98 -29.11 61.57
N ALA A 193 -43.29 -30.21 61.89
CA ALA A 193 -41.83 -30.29 61.80
C ALA A 193 -41.31 -30.50 60.37
N GLU A 194 -42.06 -31.24 59.53
CA GLU A 194 -41.70 -31.42 58.11
C GLU A 194 -41.95 -30.13 57.31
N THR A 195 -43.06 -29.44 57.60
CA THR A 195 -43.37 -28.14 56.96
C THR A 195 -42.36 -27.05 57.29
N GLU A 196 -41.75 -27.08 58.48
CA GLU A 196 -40.74 -26.09 58.89
C GLU A 196 -39.43 -26.25 58.10
N LYS A 197 -38.99 -27.50 57.86
CA LYS A 197 -37.82 -27.77 57.01
C LYS A 197 -38.06 -27.43 55.54
N GLU A 198 -39.24 -27.72 55.01
CA GLU A 198 -39.62 -27.34 53.64
C GLU A 198 -39.67 -25.82 53.48
N MET A 199 -40.21 -25.11 54.49
CA MET A 199 -40.24 -23.66 54.51
C MET A 199 -38.84 -23.04 54.56
N ALA A 200 -37.91 -23.61 55.33
CA ALA A 200 -36.51 -23.18 55.37
C ALA A 200 -35.80 -23.35 54.02
N ASN A 201 -35.95 -24.52 53.37
CA ASN A 201 -35.37 -24.76 52.04
C ASN A 201 -35.97 -23.85 50.97
N MET A 202 -37.29 -23.62 51.02
CA MET A 202 -37.96 -22.73 50.07
C MET A 202 -37.49 -21.28 50.24
N LYS A 203 -37.27 -20.84 51.49
CA LYS A 203 -36.75 -19.51 51.79
C LYS A 203 -35.33 -19.32 51.26
N GLU A 204 -34.43 -20.29 51.46
CA GLU A 204 -33.06 -20.25 50.93
C GLU A 204 -33.05 -20.18 49.39
N ASN A 205 -33.89 -21.00 48.73
CA ASN A 205 -34.01 -20.99 47.28
C ASN A 205 -34.57 -19.66 46.76
N TYR A 206 -35.55 -19.08 47.47
CA TYR A 206 -36.12 -17.78 47.13
C TYR A 206 -35.08 -16.66 47.24
N GLU A 207 -34.27 -16.65 48.30
CA GLU A 207 -33.19 -15.67 48.50
C GLU A 207 -32.10 -15.79 47.41
N LYS A 208 -31.71 -17.01 47.05
CA LYS A 208 -30.80 -17.28 45.92
C LYS A 208 -31.39 -16.79 44.60
N MET A 209 -32.66 -17.07 44.33
CA MET A 209 -33.31 -16.66 43.09
C MET A 209 -33.46 -15.14 43.00
N GLN A 210 -33.75 -14.45 44.11
CA GLN A 210 -33.77 -12.99 44.14
C GLN A 210 -32.39 -12.39 43.85
N THR A 211 -31.32 -12.93 44.46
CA THR A 211 -29.96 -12.42 44.23
C THR A 211 -29.49 -12.65 42.81
N ASP A 212 -29.81 -13.79 42.21
CA ASP A 212 -29.46 -14.07 40.81
C ASP A 212 -30.28 -13.22 39.83
N LEU A 213 -31.56 -12.99 40.12
CA LEU A 213 -32.39 -12.07 39.33
C LEU A 213 -31.85 -10.64 39.37
N ALA A 214 -31.43 -10.16 40.54
CA ALA A 214 -30.83 -8.83 40.68
C ALA A 214 -29.52 -8.70 39.86
N LYS A 215 -28.66 -9.72 39.88
CA LYS A 215 -27.43 -9.75 39.06
C LYS A 215 -27.76 -9.77 37.56
N ALA A 216 -28.76 -10.55 37.15
CA ALA A 216 -29.18 -10.64 35.75
C ALA A 216 -29.74 -9.31 35.24
N LEU A 217 -30.56 -8.61 36.04
CA LEU A 217 -31.09 -7.29 35.71
C LEU A 217 -29.99 -6.23 35.62
N ALA A 218 -29.02 -6.25 36.54
CA ALA A 218 -27.87 -5.34 36.48
C ALA A 218 -27.05 -5.56 35.20
N LYS A 219 -26.77 -6.82 34.84
CA LYS A 219 -26.04 -7.16 33.61
C LYS A 219 -26.83 -6.81 32.35
N LYS A 220 -28.15 -6.99 32.37
CA LYS A 220 -29.03 -6.57 31.26
C LYS A 220 -28.93 -5.06 31.04
N LYS A 221 -29.02 -4.26 32.10
CA LYS A 221 -28.92 -2.81 32.03
C LYS A 221 -27.58 -2.34 31.45
N GLU A 222 -26.47 -2.95 31.89
CA GLU A 222 -25.13 -2.65 31.36
C GLU A 222 -25.02 -2.95 29.85
N LEU A 223 -25.62 -4.06 29.39
CA LEU A 223 -25.63 -4.43 27.98
C LEU A 223 -26.53 -3.51 27.13
N GLU A 224 -27.67 -3.08 27.67
CA GLU A 224 -28.55 -2.11 27.01
C GLU A 224 -27.86 -0.75 26.83
N GLU A 225 -27.14 -0.27 27.85
CA GLU A 225 -26.34 0.97 27.77
C GLU A 225 -25.25 0.87 26.69
N LYS A 226 -24.50 -0.25 26.66
CA LYS A 226 -23.51 -0.53 25.60
C LYS A 226 -24.14 -0.62 24.20
N MET A 227 -25.39 -1.09 24.10
CA MET A 227 -26.07 -1.18 22.82
C MET A 227 -26.45 0.19 22.28
N VAL A 228 -26.88 1.11 23.15
CA VAL A 228 -27.19 2.49 22.76
C VAL A 228 -25.94 3.20 22.24
N THR A 229 -24.80 3.06 22.93
CA THR A 229 -23.54 3.68 22.48
C THR A 229 -23.09 3.13 21.12
N LEU A 230 -23.16 1.81 20.92
CA LEU A 230 -22.79 1.19 19.64
C LEU A 230 -23.73 1.61 18.49
N LEU A 231 -25.03 1.79 18.76
CA LEU A 231 -25.97 2.31 17.77
C LEU A 231 -25.65 3.75 17.38
N GLN A 232 -25.23 4.57 18.35
CA GLN A 232 -24.85 5.95 18.12
C GLN A 232 -23.57 6.04 17.28
N GLU A 233 -22.52 5.28 17.64
CA GLU A 233 -21.28 5.17 16.85
C GLU A 233 -21.55 4.68 15.41
N LYS A 234 -22.43 3.70 15.23
CA LYS A 234 -22.83 3.22 13.90
C LYS A 234 -23.46 4.33 13.05
N ASN A 235 -24.34 5.14 13.65
CA ASN A 235 -25.00 6.24 12.94
C ASN A 235 -24.00 7.34 12.57
N ASP A 236 -23.06 7.67 13.47
CA ASP A 236 -22.01 8.65 13.21
C ASP A 236 -21.10 8.19 12.05
N LEU A 237 -20.70 6.91 12.05
CA LEU A 237 -19.93 6.32 10.96
C LEU A 237 -20.70 6.33 9.63
N ALA A 238 -22.02 6.09 9.65
CA ALA A 238 -22.85 6.16 8.46
C ALA A 238 -22.90 7.58 7.86
N LEU A 239 -23.02 8.60 8.71
CA LEU A 239 -22.95 10.00 8.31
C LEU A 239 -21.57 10.36 7.74
N GLN A 240 -20.49 9.89 8.39
CA GLN A 240 -19.14 10.09 7.89
C GLN A 240 -18.94 9.43 6.51
N ASN A 241 -19.45 8.22 6.31
CA ASN A 241 -19.35 7.52 5.03
C ASN A 241 -20.10 8.25 3.90
N ALA A 242 -21.26 8.85 4.20
CA ALA A 242 -21.98 9.68 3.24
C ALA A 242 -21.14 10.90 2.80
N SER A 243 -20.42 11.56 3.73
CA SER A 243 -19.53 12.66 3.37
C SER A 243 -18.32 12.22 2.52
N VAL A 244 -17.73 11.05 2.82
CA VAL A 244 -16.67 10.45 1.99
C VAL A 244 -17.17 10.17 0.58
N SER A 245 -18.42 9.69 0.42
CA SER A 245 -19.02 9.48 -0.89
C SER A 245 -19.18 10.79 -1.68
N GLU A 246 -19.59 11.89 -1.04
CA GLU A 246 -19.70 13.20 -1.69
C GLU A 246 -18.31 13.73 -2.09
N PHE A 247 -17.29 13.56 -1.23
CA PHE A 247 -15.91 13.89 -1.57
C PHE A 247 -15.39 13.05 -2.74
N GLY A 248 -15.79 11.78 -2.83
CA GLY A 248 -15.51 10.93 -3.99
C GLY A 248 -16.09 11.50 -5.29
N ARG A 249 -17.36 11.91 -5.28
CA ARG A 249 -17.99 12.54 -6.47
C ARG A 249 -17.29 13.83 -6.86
N GLN A 250 -16.94 14.68 -5.88
CA GLN A 250 -16.18 15.92 -6.14
C GLN A 250 -14.81 15.63 -6.74
N LEU A 251 -14.13 14.57 -6.29
CA LEU A 251 -12.85 14.17 -6.85
C LEU A 251 -12.99 13.74 -8.32
N GLU A 252 -13.98 12.92 -8.65
CA GLU A 252 -14.26 12.49 -10.02
C GLU A 252 -14.55 13.69 -10.96
N GLU A 253 -15.35 14.65 -10.49
CA GLU A 253 -15.63 15.89 -11.24
C GLU A 253 -14.35 16.70 -11.51
N LYS A 254 -13.45 16.80 -10.51
CA LYS A 254 -12.16 17.48 -10.65
C LYS A 254 -11.21 16.73 -11.58
N GLU A 255 -11.17 15.40 -11.51
CA GLU A 255 -10.38 14.56 -12.42
C GLU A 255 -10.85 14.69 -13.88
N ALA A 256 -12.17 14.72 -14.11
CA ALA A 256 -12.75 14.95 -15.42
C ALA A 256 -12.33 16.32 -15.98
N LEU A 257 -12.39 17.38 -15.16
CA LEU A 257 -11.95 18.71 -15.53
C LEU A 257 -10.44 18.75 -15.86
N VAL A 258 -9.60 18.10 -15.05
CA VAL A 258 -8.15 17.99 -15.31
C VAL A 258 -7.90 17.25 -16.62
N SER A 259 -8.62 16.17 -16.91
CA SER A 259 -8.52 15.42 -18.16
C SER A 259 -8.89 16.28 -19.38
N GLN A 260 -9.97 17.07 -19.27
CA GLN A 260 -10.38 18.00 -20.31
C GLN A 260 -9.35 19.11 -20.55
N LEU A 261 -8.86 19.74 -19.47
CA LEU A 261 -7.82 20.78 -19.54
C LEU A 261 -6.51 20.23 -20.11
N THR A 262 -6.16 18.99 -19.80
CA THR A 262 -4.96 18.32 -20.33
C THR A 262 -5.07 18.11 -21.84
N ARG A 263 -6.23 17.65 -22.34
CA ARG A 263 -6.51 17.53 -23.77
C ARG A 263 -6.46 18.90 -24.47
N GLY A 264 -7.07 19.92 -23.88
CA GLY A 264 -7.02 21.29 -24.40
C GLY A 264 -5.59 21.84 -24.47
N LYS A 265 -4.80 21.65 -23.41
CA LYS A 265 -3.38 22.04 -23.37
C LYS A 265 -2.59 21.37 -24.49
N GLN A 266 -2.79 20.08 -24.74
CA GLN A 266 -2.11 19.36 -25.84
C GLN A 266 -2.48 19.95 -27.20
N ALA A 267 -3.77 20.22 -27.45
CA ALA A 267 -4.23 20.82 -28.70
C ALA A 267 -3.62 22.21 -28.92
N PHE A 268 -3.62 23.08 -27.92
CA PHE A 268 -2.98 24.39 -28.01
C PHE A 268 -1.47 24.30 -28.20
N THR A 269 -0.81 23.33 -27.57
CA THR A 269 0.63 23.11 -27.75
C THR A 269 0.94 22.73 -29.20
N GLN A 270 0.14 21.84 -29.81
CA GLN A 270 0.28 21.48 -31.23
C GLN A 270 0.02 22.68 -32.14
N GLN A 271 -1.00 23.49 -31.84
CA GLN A 271 -1.30 24.70 -32.61
C GLN A 271 -0.17 25.73 -32.55
N VAL A 272 0.47 25.89 -31.38
CA VAL A 272 1.64 26.76 -31.22
C VAL A 272 2.83 26.26 -32.03
N GLU A 273 3.11 24.96 -32.02
CA GLU A 273 4.20 24.37 -32.82
C GLU A 273 3.96 24.52 -34.33
N GLU A 274 2.72 24.34 -34.80
CA GLU A 274 2.35 24.55 -36.21
C GLU A 274 2.51 26.02 -36.62
N LEU A 275 2.03 26.97 -35.82
CA LEU A 275 2.20 28.40 -36.09
C LEU A 275 3.68 28.81 -36.11
N LYS A 276 4.51 28.26 -35.21
CA LYS A 276 5.97 28.46 -35.27
C LYS A 276 6.56 27.95 -36.59
N ARG A 277 6.11 26.78 -37.07
CA ARG A 277 6.57 26.21 -38.33
C ARG A 277 6.20 27.11 -39.51
N GLN A 278 4.97 27.60 -39.55
CA GLN A 278 4.50 28.54 -40.57
C GLN A 278 5.30 29.84 -40.56
N ILE A 279 5.61 30.39 -39.37
CA ILE A 279 6.48 31.57 -39.25
C ILE A 279 7.87 31.30 -39.84
N VAL A 280 8.44 30.12 -39.61
CA VAL A 280 9.76 29.76 -40.18
C VAL A 280 9.68 29.65 -41.71
N GLU A 281 8.61 29.08 -42.27
CA GLU A 281 8.38 29.01 -43.71
C GLU A 281 8.23 30.42 -44.33
N GLU A 282 7.44 31.29 -43.72
CA GLU A 282 7.26 32.70 -44.13
C GLU A 282 8.56 33.50 -44.06
N VAL A 283 9.39 33.30 -43.02
CA VAL A 283 10.71 33.94 -42.93
C VAL A 283 11.63 33.48 -44.07
N LYS A 284 11.60 32.20 -44.44
CA LYS A 284 12.36 31.69 -45.60
C LYS A 284 11.86 32.31 -46.90
N ALA A 285 10.55 32.35 -47.12
CA ALA A 285 9.95 32.96 -48.31
C ALA A 285 10.29 34.45 -48.42
N LYS A 286 10.19 35.19 -47.30
CA LYS A 286 10.58 36.60 -47.20
C LYS A 286 12.06 36.81 -47.57
N ASN A 287 12.95 35.97 -47.05
CA ASN A 287 14.38 36.07 -47.35
C ASN A 287 14.67 35.77 -48.82
N ALA A 288 14.00 34.78 -49.42
CA ALA A 288 14.12 34.48 -50.84
C ALA A 288 13.65 35.65 -51.72
N LEU A 289 12.51 36.27 -51.37
CA LEU A 289 12.01 37.48 -52.04
C LEU A 289 12.97 38.66 -51.89
N ALA A 290 13.54 38.85 -50.70
CA ALA A 290 14.53 39.91 -50.47
C ALA A 290 15.77 39.73 -51.36
N HIS A 291 16.28 38.50 -51.48
CA HIS A 291 17.35 38.17 -52.42
C HIS A 291 16.94 38.41 -53.88
N GLY A 292 15.73 38.00 -54.27
CA GLY A 292 15.21 38.24 -55.62
C GLY A 292 15.09 39.73 -55.97
N VAL A 293 14.59 40.55 -55.04
CA VAL A 293 14.52 42.01 -55.20
C VAL A 293 15.91 42.62 -55.33
N GLN A 294 16.87 42.15 -54.53
CA GLN A 294 18.25 42.65 -54.59
C GLN A 294 18.92 42.29 -55.93
N SER A 295 18.70 41.08 -56.44
CA SER A 295 19.15 40.68 -57.77
C SER A 295 18.52 41.53 -58.87
N ALA A 296 17.21 41.71 -58.86
CA ALA A 296 16.52 42.51 -59.88
C ALA A 296 16.92 44.00 -59.86
N ARG A 297 17.26 44.55 -58.67
CA ARG A 297 17.85 45.89 -58.58
C ARG A 297 19.21 45.94 -59.25
N HIS A 298 20.07 44.96 -58.98
CA HIS A 298 21.38 44.88 -59.62
C HIS A 298 21.28 44.75 -61.15
N ASP A 299 20.37 43.90 -61.64
CA ASP A 299 20.11 43.75 -63.08
C ASP A 299 19.60 45.07 -63.69
N GLY A 300 18.72 45.78 -62.98
CA GLY A 300 18.20 47.07 -63.40
C GLY A 300 19.25 48.18 -63.45
N ASP A 301 20.20 48.20 -62.50
CA ASP A 301 21.32 49.13 -62.51
C ASP A 301 22.28 48.82 -63.68
N LEU A 302 22.55 47.54 -63.95
CA LEU A 302 23.37 47.11 -65.09
C LEU A 302 22.75 47.52 -66.44
N LEU A 303 21.44 47.30 -66.61
CA LEU A 303 20.70 47.74 -67.81
C LEU A 303 20.70 49.26 -67.99
N ARG A 304 20.69 50.01 -66.89
CA ARG A 304 20.79 51.47 -66.93
C ARG A 304 22.17 51.91 -67.41
N GLU A 305 23.23 51.34 -66.85
CA GLU A 305 24.62 51.59 -67.31
C GLU A 305 24.75 51.29 -68.81
N GLN A 306 24.25 50.14 -69.27
CA GLN A 306 24.24 49.78 -70.70
C GLN A 306 23.48 50.80 -71.56
N PHE A 307 22.34 51.30 -71.08
CA PHE A 307 21.57 52.32 -71.81
C PHE A 307 22.28 53.66 -71.87
N GLU A 308 22.96 54.06 -70.80
CA GLU A 308 23.78 55.28 -70.75
C GLU A 308 24.97 55.18 -71.73
N GLU A 309 25.65 54.03 -71.76
CA GLU A 309 26.73 53.73 -72.72
C GLU A 309 26.23 53.81 -74.17
N GLU A 310 25.10 53.18 -74.50
CA GLU A 310 24.50 53.23 -75.84
C GLU A 310 24.07 54.65 -76.25
N GLN A 311 23.57 55.45 -75.30
CA GLN A 311 23.21 56.84 -75.55
C GLN A 311 24.44 57.73 -75.77
N GLU A 312 25.54 57.50 -75.05
CA GLU A 312 26.82 58.14 -75.33
C GLU A 312 27.35 57.75 -76.70
N ALA A 313 27.37 56.45 -77.04
CA ALA A 313 27.78 55.95 -78.35
C ALA A 313 26.93 56.56 -79.48
N LYS A 314 25.60 56.66 -79.28
CA LYS A 314 24.70 57.35 -80.21
C LYS A 314 25.01 58.84 -80.33
N ALA A 315 25.27 59.53 -79.22
CA ALA A 315 25.64 60.94 -79.23
C ALA A 315 26.97 61.17 -79.95
N GLU A 316 27.95 60.27 -79.77
CA GLU A 316 29.22 60.29 -80.49
C GLU A 316 29.03 60.06 -81.99
N LEU A 317 28.25 59.06 -82.38
CA LEU A 317 27.88 58.84 -83.78
C LEU A 317 27.21 60.07 -84.38
N GLN A 318 26.30 60.71 -83.64
CA GLN A 318 25.61 61.92 -84.09
C GLN A 318 26.56 63.12 -84.22
N ARG A 319 27.52 63.29 -83.28
CA ARG A 319 28.62 64.27 -83.40
C ARG A 319 29.48 63.97 -84.64
N GLY A 320 29.85 62.70 -84.86
CA GLY A 320 30.61 62.25 -86.01
C GLY A 320 29.87 62.52 -87.33
N MET A 321 28.56 62.28 -87.36
CA MET A 321 27.70 62.55 -88.51
C MET A 321 27.58 64.07 -88.79
N SER A 322 27.42 64.90 -87.76
CA SER A 322 27.49 66.36 -87.89
C SER A 322 28.85 66.83 -88.42
N LYS A 323 29.94 66.24 -87.94
CA LYS A 323 31.29 66.55 -88.43
C LYS A 323 31.45 66.19 -89.91
N ALA A 324 31.07 64.97 -90.31
CA ALA A 324 31.09 64.55 -91.70
C ALA A 324 30.21 65.44 -92.60
N ASN A 325 29.02 65.81 -92.14
CA ASN A 325 28.16 66.76 -92.86
C ASN A 325 28.81 68.14 -93.03
N SER A 326 29.49 68.64 -91.99
CA SER A 326 30.24 69.90 -92.07
C SER A 326 31.41 69.83 -93.05
N GLU A 327 32.11 68.69 -93.11
CA GLU A 327 33.17 68.44 -94.08
C GLU A 327 32.61 68.39 -95.51
N VAL A 328 31.51 67.67 -95.73
CA VAL A 328 30.80 67.63 -97.03
C VAL A 328 30.36 69.04 -97.46
N ALA A 329 29.82 69.84 -96.53
CA ALA A 329 29.45 71.23 -96.81
C ALA A 329 30.67 72.09 -97.18
N GLN A 330 31.78 71.96 -96.44
CA GLN A 330 33.04 72.63 -96.79
C GLN A 330 33.54 72.23 -98.16
N TRP A 331 33.52 70.93 -98.50
CA TRP A 331 33.90 70.45 -99.83
C TRP A 331 32.98 71.02 -100.92
N ARG A 332 31.66 71.05 -100.71
CA ARG A 332 30.71 71.70 -101.62
C ARG A 332 31.06 73.17 -101.86
N THR A 333 31.27 73.95 -100.81
CA THR A 333 31.65 75.36 -100.94
C THR A 333 32.97 75.50 -101.67
N LYS A 334 33.97 74.65 -101.39
CA LYS A 334 35.27 74.66 -102.08
C LYS A 334 35.11 74.40 -103.59
N TYR A 335 34.27 73.43 -103.97
CA TYR A 335 33.96 73.16 -105.38
C TYR A 335 33.13 74.28 -106.04
N GLU A 336 32.18 74.91 -105.34
CA GLU A 336 31.46 76.08 -105.85
C GLU A 336 32.40 77.27 -106.05
N THR A 337 33.34 77.50 -105.14
CA THR A 337 34.33 78.58 -105.25
C THR A 337 35.31 78.31 -106.39
N ASP A 338 35.76 77.07 -106.56
CA ASP A 338 36.61 76.65 -107.69
C ASP A 338 35.87 76.68 -109.04
N ALA A 339 34.55 76.46 -109.05
CA ALA A 339 33.70 76.62 -110.23
C ALA A 339 33.51 78.09 -110.61
N ILE A 340 33.29 78.98 -109.63
CA ILE A 340 33.15 80.43 -109.84
C ILE A 340 34.47 81.04 -110.38
N GLN A 341 35.62 80.62 -109.84
CA GLN A 341 36.94 81.05 -110.34
C GLN A 341 37.26 80.56 -111.76
N ARG A 342 36.58 79.52 -112.26
CA ARG A 342 36.68 79.06 -113.66
C ARG A 342 35.74 79.79 -114.61
N THR A 343 34.63 80.34 -114.11
CA THR A 343 33.70 81.17 -114.92
C THR A 343 34.15 82.62 -115.09
N GLU A 344 35.00 83.16 -114.21
CA GLU A 344 35.57 84.53 -114.36
C GLU A 344 36.79 84.60 -115.31
N LYS A 345 37.15 83.50 -115.99
CA LYS A 345 38.27 83.41 -116.94
C LYS A 345 37.86 83.24 -118.42
N LEU A 346 36.60 83.50 -118.77
CA LEU A 346 36.07 83.53 -120.13
C LEU A 346 35.30 84.83 -120.33
#